data_AF-A0A970UFY6-F1
#
_entry.id   AF-A0A970UFY6-F1
#
_cell.length_a   1.000
_cell.length_b   1.000
_cell.length_c   1.000
_cell.angle_alpha   90.00
_cell.angle_beta   90.00
_cell.angle_gamma   90.00
#
_symmetry.space_group_name_H-M   'P 1'
#
loop_
_entity.id
_entity.type
_entity.pdbx_description
1 polymer ?
#
loop_
_entity_poly.entity_id
_entity_poly.type
_entity_poly.pdbx_seq_one_letter_code
_entity_poly.pdbx_strand_id
1 'polypeptide(L)' 'RFPWGKVEALLDVKKGLIGQVRFFGDFFGLESREALERMFTGCPYRADDIKKRLADFPLEEYFRGVDREEFCEFLAM' A
#
# COMPACT_ATOMS: atom_id res chain seq x y z
N ARG A 1 3.69 8.05 -10.02
CA ARG A 1 4.61 9.06 -9.43
C ARG A 1 3.72 10.06 -8.72
N PHE A 2 3.91 10.20 -7.42
CA PHE A 2 3.09 11.04 -6.58
C PHE A 2 3.74 12.41 -6.38
N PRO A 3 2.95 13.45 -6.01
CA PRO A 3 3.50 14.77 -5.69
C PRO A 3 4.40 14.73 -4.46
N TRP A 4 4.08 13.86 -3.50
CA TRP A 4 4.93 13.60 -2.33
C TRP A 4 6.16 12.79 -2.72
N GLY A 5 6.08 11.89 -3.71
CA GLY A 5 7.20 11.51 -4.58
C GLY A 5 7.12 10.12 -5.23
N LYS A 6 8.23 9.41 -5.42
CA LYS A 6 8.27 8.09 -6.08
C LYS A 6 8.00 6.93 -5.12
N VAL A 7 6.86 6.26 -5.33
CA VAL A 7 6.56 4.94 -4.76
C VAL A 7 6.46 3.91 -5.90
N GLU A 8 6.93 2.71 -5.63
CA GLU A 8 6.76 1.52 -6.46
C GLU A 8 6.25 0.41 -5.54
N ALA A 9 5.17 -0.26 -5.94
CA ALA A 9 4.62 -1.39 -5.21
C ALA A 9 4.68 -2.64 -6.09
N LEU A 10 5.23 -3.72 -5.55
CA LEU A 10 5.25 -5.04 -6.17
C LEU A 10 4.26 -5.93 -5.42
N LEU A 11 3.14 -6.26 -6.04
CA LEU A 11 2.10 -7.10 -5.45
C LEU A 11 2.17 -8.49 -6.08
N ASP A 12 2.41 -9.51 -5.26
CA ASP A 12 2.26 -10.91 -5.63
C ASP A 12 0.83 -11.33 -5.30
N VAL A 13 -0.04 -11.33 -6.30
CA VAL A 13 -1.44 -11.75 -6.16
C VAL A 13 -1.59 -13.19 -6.64
N LYS A 14 -2.02 -14.08 -5.75
CA LYS A 14 -2.30 -15.48 -6.06
C LYS A 14 -3.74 -15.81 -5.73
N LYS A 15 -4.50 -16.27 -6.73
CA LYS A 15 -5.94 -16.62 -6.60
C LYS A 15 -6.80 -15.47 -6.04
N GLY A 16 -6.46 -14.22 -6.38
CA GLY A 16 -7.17 -13.03 -5.89
C GLY A 16 -6.83 -12.60 -4.46
N LEU A 17 -5.83 -13.22 -3.84
CA LEU A 17 -5.30 -12.83 -2.53
C LEU A 17 -3.89 -12.26 -2.70
N ILE A 18 -3.58 -11.19 -1.98
CA ILE A 18 -2.24 -10.62 -1.92
C ILE A 18 -1.39 -11.56 -1.07
N GLY A 19 -0.52 -12.33 -1.71
CA GLY A 19 0.40 -13.25 -1.03
C GLY A 19 1.61 -12.53 -0.45
N GLN A 20 2.18 -11.60 -1.20
CA GLN A 20 3.18 -10.66 -0.71
C GLN A 20 2.97 -9.30 -1.36
N VAL A 21 3.38 -8.26 -0.65
CA VAL A 21 3.59 -6.95 -1.25
C VAL A 21 4.97 -6.46 -0.87
N ARG A 22 5.62 -5.74 -1.77
CA ARG A 22 6.82 -4.98 -1.49
C ARG A 22 6.70 -3.53 -1.91
N PHE A 23 7.00 -2.63 -1.00
CA PHE A 23 7.00 -1.20 -1.28
C PHE A 23 8.43 -0.66 -1.37
N PHE A 24 8.71 0.06 -2.45
CA PHE A 24 9.96 0.74 -2.71
C PHE A 24 9.69 2.23 -2.90
N GLY A 25 10.61 3.06 -2.46
CA GLY A 25 10.50 4.50 -2.61
C GLY A 25 11.40 5.24 -1.62
N ASP A 26 11.53 6.53 -1.87
CA ASP A 26 12.35 7.44 -1.06
C ASP A 26 11.59 8.00 0.16
N PHE A 27 10.32 7.60 0.32
CA PHE A 27 9.36 8.15 1.29
C PHE A 27 9.30 7.38 2.60
N PHE A 28 9.88 6.18 2.65
CA PHE A 28 9.77 5.29 3.79
C PHE A 28 11.00 5.34 4.69
N GLY A 29 10.78 5.47 6.01
CA GLY A 29 11.75 5.04 7.01
C GLY A 29 11.87 3.51 7.03
N LEU A 30 13.06 2.98 7.36
CA LEU A 30 13.36 1.54 7.34
C LEU A 30 12.36 0.67 8.13
N GLU A 31 11.88 1.18 9.27
CA GLU A 31 10.99 0.44 10.19
C GLU A 31 9.52 0.38 9.72
N SER A 32 9.14 1.24 8.78
CA SER A 32 7.74 1.50 8.44
C SER A 32 7.25 0.61 7.29
N ARG A 33 8.10 0.28 6.31
CA ARG A 33 7.66 -0.52 5.15
C ARG A 33 7.18 -1.94 5.51
N GLU A 34 7.85 -2.61 6.44
CA GLU A 34 7.55 -4.01 6.79
C GLU A 34 6.17 -4.16 7.45
N ALA A 35 5.76 -3.15 8.23
CA ALA A 35 4.44 -3.11 8.84
C ALA A 35 3.34 -2.97 7.77
N LEU A 36 3.55 -2.05 6.80
CA LEU A 36 2.65 -1.87 5.67
C LEU A 36 2.55 -3.15 4.82
N GLU A 37 3.68 -3.80 4.55
CA GLU A 37 3.72 -5.03 3.75
C GLU A 37 2.96 -6.19 4.42
N ARG A 38 3.14 -6.35 5.73
CA ARG A 38 2.43 -7.38 6.51
C ARG A 38 0.93 -7.14 6.58
N MET A 39 0.49 -5.88 6.59
CA MET A 39 -0.94 -5.56 6.65
C MET A 39 -1.69 -6.03 5.40
N PHE A 40 -1.08 -5.88 4.23
CA PHE A 40 -1.67 -6.32 2.96
C PHE A 40 -1.49 -7.82 2.69
N THR A 41 -0.53 -8.47 3.36
CA THR A 41 -0.32 -9.91 3.23
C THR A 41 -1.56 -10.67 3.72
N GLY A 42 -2.14 -11.49 2.85
CA GLY A 42 -3.40 -12.21 3.08
C GLY A 42 -4.67 -11.41 2.83
N CYS A 43 -4.56 -10.13 2.43
CA CYS A 43 -5.71 -9.31 2.08
C CYS A 43 -6.24 -9.68 0.67
N PRO A 44 -7.56 -9.71 0.45
CA PRO A 44 -8.12 -9.85 -0.89
C PRO A 44 -7.70 -8.69 -1.79
N TYR A 45 -7.25 -8.99 -3.02
CA TYR A 45 -6.96 -7.99 -4.04
C TYR A 45 -8.26 -7.47 -4.66
N ARG A 46 -9.03 -6.75 -3.85
CA ARG A 46 -10.29 -6.10 -4.23
C ARG A 46 -10.24 -4.66 -3.75
N ALA A 47 -10.69 -3.72 -4.59
CA ALA A 47 -10.70 -2.30 -4.26
C ALA A 47 -11.37 -2.02 -2.90
N ASP A 48 -12.46 -2.71 -2.57
CA ASP A 48 -13.19 -2.54 -1.31
C ASP A 48 -12.37 -3.00 -0.08
N ASP A 49 -11.69 -4.14 -0.18
CA ASP A 49 -10.84 -4.69 0.89
C ASP A 49 -9.57 -3.87 1.07
N ILE A 50 -8.93 -3.45 -0.03
CA ILE A 50 -7.77 -2.55 -0.03
C ILE A 50 -8.17 -1.23 0.63
N LYS A 51 -9.29 -0.62 0.22
CA LYS A 51 -9.78 0.64 0.80
C LYS A 51 -10.05 0.52 2.30
N LYS A 52 -10.64 -0.59 2.75
CA LYS A 52 -10.84 -0.87 4.19
C LYS A 52 -9.53 -1.00 4.95
N ARG A 53 -8.55 -1.72 4.41
CA ARG A 53 -7.22 -1.85 5.02
C ARG A 53 -6.52 -0.50 5.13
N LEU A 54 -6.60 0.30 4.07
CA LEU A 54 -6.05 1.65 4.03
C LEU A 54 -6.78 2.64 4.95
N ALA A 55 -8.05 2.40 5.26
CA ALA A 55 -8.80 3.21 6.21
C ALA A 55 -8.38 2.92 7.66
N ASP A 56 -8.11 1.64 7.97
CA ASP A 56 -7.66 1.18 9.29
C ASP A 56 -6.19 1.54 9.55
N PHE A 57 -5.41 1.76 8.48
CA PHE A 57 -3.99 2.05 8.57
C PHE A 57 -3.67 3.54 8.41
N PRO A 58 -2.82 4.11 9.28
CA PRO A 58 -2.48 5.52 9.22
C PRO A 58 -1.44 5.80 8.11
N LEU A 59 -1.84 5.69 6.85
CA LEU A 59 -1.01 5.96 5.66
C LEU A 59 -0.23 7.29 5.73
N GLU A 60 -0.80 8.31 6.35
CA GLU A 60 -0.20 9.64 6.50
C GLU A 60 1.07 9.64 7.37
N GLU A 61 1.22 8.67 8.28
CA GLU A 61 2.44 8.47 9.07
C GLU A 61 3.59 7.91 8.22
N TYR A 62 3.26 7.25 7.10
CA TYR A 62 4.21 6.60 6.19
C TYR A 62 4.50 7.47 4.99
N PHE A 63 3.49 8.17 4.48
CA PHE A 63 3.57 9.02 3.31
C PHE A 63 2.97 10.38 3.63
N ARG A 64 3.82 11.39 3.81
CA ARG A 64 3.37 12.75 4.11
C ARG A 64 2.64 13.34 2.91
N GLY A 65 1.35 13.64 3.09
CA GLY A 65 0.50 14.19 2.05
C GLY A 65 -0.01 13.17 1.04
N VAL A 66 -0.07 11.89 1.41
CA VAL A 66 -0.71 10.86 0.58
C VAL A 66 -2.22 11.01 0.56
N ASP A 67 -2.79 10.89 -0.62
CA ASP A 67 -4.22 10.72 -0.78
C ASP A 67 -4.56 9.23 -0.76
N ARG A 68 -5.48 8.84 0.13
CA ARG A 68 -5.83 7.42 0.34
C ARG A 68 -6.59 6.85 -0.86
N GLU A 69 -7.38 7.66 -1.54
CA GLU A 69 -8.10 7.21 -2.73
C GLU A 69 -7.14 7.03 -3.90
N GLU A 70 -6.25 8.01 -4.14
CA GLU A 70 -5.22 7.91 -5.18
C GLU A 70 -4.28 6.71 -4.93
N PHE A 71 -3.91 6.46 -3.68
CA PHE A 71 -3.09 5.29 -3.32
C PHE A 71 -3.84 3.97 -3.47
N CYS A 72 -5.13 3.95 -3.14
CA CYS A 72 -5.98 2.78 -3.35
C CYS A 72 -6.15 2.48 -4.84
N GLU A 73 -6.37 3.49 -5.68
CA GLU A 73 -6.41 3.34 -7.14
C GLU A 73 -5.08 2.83 -7.66
N PHE A 74 -3.96 3.39 -7.21
CA PHE A 74 -2.63 2.90 -7.59
C PHE A 74 -2.40 1.43 -7.24
N LEU A 75 -2.93 0.96 -6.11
CA LEU A 75 -2.84 -0.44 -5.70
C LEU A 75 -3.87 -1.35 -6.35
N ALA A 76 -4.97 -0.82 -6.90
CA ALA A 76 -6.06 -1.62 -7.49
C ALA A 76 -6.07 -1.60 -9.02
N MET A 77 -5.18 -0.81 -9.64
CA MET A 77 -5.04 -0.66 -11.10
C MET A 77 -4.18 -1.74 -11.74
#